data_AF-X1NZJ0-F1
#
_entry.id   AF-X1NZJ0-F1
#
_cell.length_a   1.000
_cell.length_b   1.000
_cell.length_c   1.000
_cell.angle_alpha   90.00
_cell.angle_beta   90.00
_cell.angle_gamma   90.00
#
_symmetry.space_group_name_H-M   'P 1'
#
loop_
_entity.id
_entity.type
_entity.pdbx_description
1 polymer ?
#
loop_
_entity_poly.entity_id
_entity_poly.type
_entity_poly.pdbx_seq_one_letter_code
_entity_poly.pdbx_strand_id
1 'polypeptide(L)'
;EVSSVDGYVGHYQSEASWATIRNGAGTDANDTDWNGIKMYITGALPTYWVRLYRPIILFDTSGLPDDAIKTSATLSIDGAGKVDNLSISPFSLNIYSSNPASNIVLEAADYITLGAEAFCDTPITYAAWDTADYNDFVLNAAGIAAISTIGVTKLGARDTYYDVPNNSPGVPSGNTYSNIIGHAADTGSGSKPKLVVIYELAVGLENKSANMAAKMIAGKLI
;
A
#
# COMPACT_ATOMS: atom_id res chain seq x y z
N GLU A 1 -13.67 10.20 0.79
CA GLU A 1 -14.17 9.29 -0.28
C GLU A 1 -15.56 8.76 0.08
N VAL A 2 -16.16 7.79 -0.64
CA VAL A 2 -17.50 7.24 -0.30
C VAL A 2 -17.53 5.71 -0.19
N SER A 3 -16.76 4.98 -1.01
CA SER A 3 -16.74 3.51 -1.07
C SER A 3 -15.37 2.88 -0.79
N SER A 4 -14.34 3.71 -0.65
CA SER A 4 -12.96 3.37 -0.31
C SER A 4 -12.45 4.28 0.81
N VAL A 5 -11.30 3.94 1.36
CA VAL A 5 -10.58 4.75 2.34
C VAL A 5 -9.07 4.55 2.14
N ASP A 6 -8.28 5.55 2.51
CA ASP A 6 -6.85 5.39 2.70
C ASP A 6 -6.40 6.04 4.01
N GLY A 7 -5.23 5.62 4.49
CA GLY A 7 -4.75 6.02 5.80
C GLY A 7 -3.68 5.09 6.34
N TYR A 8 -3.52 5.08 7.65
CA TYR A 8 -2.57 4.21 8.33
C TYR A 8 -3.17 3.55 9.56
N VAL A 9 -2.61 2.40 9.87
CA VAL A 9 -2.86 1.64 11.09
C VAL A 9 -1.56 1.45 11.83
N GLY A 10 -1.64 1.36 13.15
CA GLY A 10 -0.45 1.45 13.98
C GLY A 10 -0.47 0.56 15.20
N HIS A 11 0.72 0.21 15.65
CA HIS A 11 0.96 -0.34 16.97
C HIS A 11 1.83 0.64 17.75
N TYR A 12 1.44 0.94 18.98
CA TYR A 12 2.20 1.75 19.93
C TYR A 12 2.36 1.01 21.26
N GLN A 13 3.59 0.99 21.77
CA GLN A 13 3.90 0.48 23.10
C GLN A 13 5.09 1.27 23.66
N SER A 14 5.06 1.62 24.95
CA SER A 14 6.09 2.49 25.55
C SER A 14 7.49 1.87 25.57
N GLU A 15 7.58 0.55 25.66
CA GLU A 15 8.83 -0.21 25.62
C GLU A 15 8.55 -1.60 25.04
N ALA A 16 9.11 -1.87 23.87
CA ALA A 16 8.88 -3.12 23.15
C ALA A 16 10.09 -3.55 22.32
N SER A 17 10.21 -4.87 22.11
CA SER A 17 11.11 -5.40 21.09
C SER A 17 10.56 -5.13 19.69
N TRP A 18 11.39 -5.26 18.65
CA TRP A 18 10.93 -5.13 17.26
C TRP A 18 9.81 -6.13 16.97
N ALA A 19 10.02 -7.39 17.38
CA ALA A 19 9.06 -8.45 17.21
C ALA A 19 7.73 -8.16 17.94
N THR A 20 7.77 -7.47 19.08
CA THR A 20 6.57 -7.07 19.82
C THR A 20 5.79 -6.00 19.07
N ILE A 21 6.44 -4.90 18.65
CA ILE A 21 5.76 -3.84 17.89
C ILE A 21 5.21 -4.39 16.56
N ARG A 22 5.99 -5.24 15.86
CA ARG A 22 5.65 -5.76 14.53
C ARG A 22 4.48 -6.75 14.55
N ASN A 23 4.42 -7.63 15.55
CA ASN A 23 3.46 -8.74 15.64
C ASN A 23 2.29 -8.48 16.62
N GLY A 24 2.38 -7.44 17.44
CA GLY A 24 1.32 -7.08 18.39
C GLY A 24 0.03 -6.67 17.69
N ALA A 25 -1.08 -6.70 18.43
CA ALA A 25 -2.34 -6.14 17.96
C ALA A 25 -2.18 -4.63 17.73
N GLY A 26 -2.81 -4.07 16.69
CA GLY A 26 -2.77 -2.62 16.51
C GLY A 26 -3.48 -1.89 17.64
N THR A 27 -3.06 -0.66 17.86
CA THR A 27 -3.54 0.23 18.92
C THR A 27 -3.97 1.60 18.38
N ASP A 28 -3.80 1.84 17.08
CA ASP A 28 -4.00 3.13 16.44
C ASP A 28 -4.50 2.92 15.00
N ALA A 29 -5.34 3.82 14.52
CA ALA A 29 -5.83 3.88 13.15
C ALA A 29 -6.23 5.31 12.82
N ASN A 30 -5.95 5.73 11.58
CA ASN A 30 -6.31 7.04 11.09
C ASN A 30 -6.53 7.00 9.59
N ASP A 31 -7.68 7.50 9.18
CA ASP A 31 -8.20 7.54 7.82
C ASP A 31 -8.67 8.95 7.40
N THR A 32 -8.22 9.98 8.11
CA THR A 32 -8.58 11.39 7.86
C THR A 32 -7.38 12.33 7.82
N ASP A 33 -6.18 11.81 8.11
CA ASP A 33 -4.93 12.55 8.03
C ASP A 33 -4.56 12.82 6.56
N TRP A 34 -4.30 14.09 6.25
CA TRP A 34 -3.80 14.55 4.95
C TRP A 34 -2.52 13.78 4.53
N ASN A 35 -1.68 13.45 5.51
CA ASN A 35 -0.48 12.64 5.35
C ASN A 35 -0.73 11.18 5.75
N GLY A 36 -1.85 10.62 5.27
CA GLY A 36 -2.40 9.34 5.68
C GLY A 36 -1.64 8.13 5.15
N ILE A 37 -0.92 8.22 4.02
CA ILE A 37 -0.05 7.12 3.60
C ILE A 37 1.27 7.23 4.35
N LYS A 38 1.38 6.50 5.46
CA LYS A 38 2.48 6.66 6.40
C LYS A 38 3.09 5.31 6.81
N MET A 39 4.33 5.07 6.40
CA MET A 39 5.21 4.06 6.98
C MET A 39 6.13 4.76 7.98
N TYR A 40 6.05 4.40 9.26
CA TYR A 40 6.71 5.12 10.35
C TYR A 40 7.26 4.17 11.38
N ILE A 41 8.55 4.24 11.67
CA ILE A 41 9.25 3.44 12.67
C ILE A 41 9.82 4.39 13.73
N THR A 42 9.62 4.09 15.01
CA THR A 42 10.15 4.92 16.12
C THR A 42 10.88 4.08 17.14
N GLY A 43 12.06 4.56 17.56
CA GLY A 43 12.84 4.01 18.64
C GLY A 43 13.11 5.04 19.74
N ALA A 44 13.48 4.55 20.92
CA ALA A 44 13.81 5.35 22.10
C ALA A 44 14.87 4.66 22.99
N LEU A 45 15.43 5.42 23.94
CA LEU A 45 16.48 4.96 24.88
C LEU A 45 15.89 4.28 26.13
N PRO A 46 16.55 3.25 26.73
CA PRO A 46 17.91 2.82 26.41
C PRO A 46 18.02 2.01 25.13
N THR A 47 17.05 1.16 24.76
CA THR A 47 16.98 0.46 23.46
C THR A 47 15.60 -0.20 23.26
N TYR A 48 14.58 0.54 22.87
CA TYR A 48 13.27 -0.07 22.58
C TYR A 48 12.56 0.58 21.41
N TRP A 49 11.68 -0.19 20.79
CA TRP A 49 10.79 0.25 19.73
C TRP A 49 9.48 0.74 20.35
N VAL A 50 8.97 1.84 19.81
CA VAL A 50 7.80 2.52 20.37
C VAL A 50 6.60 2.42 19.45
N ARG A 51 6.84 2.47 18.14
CA ARG A 51 5.76 2.63 17.16
C ARG A 51 6.13 2.06 15.79
N LEU A 52 5.17 1.41 15.16
CA LEU A 52 5.19 1.04 13.75
C LEU A 52 3.84 1.39 13.12
N TYR A 53 3.84 2.22 12.09
CA TYR A 53 2.67 2.50 11.25
C TYR A 53 2.81 1.84 9.88
N ARG A 54 1.68 1.33 9.37
CA ARG A 54 1.56 0.73 8.04
C ARG A 54 0.42 1.42 7.30
N PRO A 55 0.63 1.89 6.06
CA PRO A 55 -0.46 2.45 5.27
C PRO A 55 -1.38 1.37 4.72
N ILE A 56 -2.66 1.69 4.65
CA ILE A 56 -3.71 0.94 3.96
C ILE A 56 -4.29 1.87 2.90
N ILE A 57 -4.47 1.36 1.68
CA ILE A 57 -4.88 2.14 0.52
C ILE A 57 -5.92 1.31 -0.24
N LEU A 58 -7.17 1.76 -0.27
CA LEU A 58 -8.25 1.07 -0.96
C LEU A 58 -8.70 1.85 -2.19
N PHE A 59 -9.09 1.12 -3.22
CA PHE A 59 -9.66 1.68 -4.44
C PHE A 59 -10.97 0.98 -4.76
N ASP A 60 -12.03 1.75 -5.02
CA ASP A 60 -13.25 1.19 -5.59
C ASP A 60 -13.00 0.84 -7.06
N THR A 61 -12.78 -0.45 -7.32
CA THR A 61 -12.53 -0.98 -8.66
C THR A 61 -13.75 -1.72 -9.22
N SER A 62 -14.93 -1.54 -8.64
CA SER A 62 -16.19 -2.12 -9.12
C SER A 62 -16.60 -1.66 -10.52
N GLY A 63 -15.96 -0.60 -11.03
CA GLY A 63 -16.12 -0.16 -12.42
C GLY A 63 -15.39 -1.01 -13.46
N LEU A 64 -14.56 -1.97 -13.05
CA LEU A 64 -13.98 -2.95 -13.98
C LEU A 64 -15.05 -3.95 -14.43
N PRO A 65 -15.09 -4.35 -15.70
CA PRO A 65 -15.93 -5.47 -16.13
C PRO A 65 -15.57 -6.76 -15.40
N ASP A 66 -16.58 -7.58 -15.08
CA ASP A 66 -16.41 -8.85 -14.36
C ASP A 66 -15.43 -9.80 -15.06
N ASP A 67 -15.43 -9.79 -16.40
CA ASP A 67 -14.61 -10.61 -17.29
C ASP A 67 -13.33 -9.90 -17.77
N ALA A 68 -12.97 -8.76 -17.15
CA ALA A 68 -11.78 -8.01 -17.51
C ALA A 68 -10.49 -8.84 -17.29
N ILE A 69 -9.76 -9.06 -18.37
CA ILE A 69 -8.42 -9.64 -18.36
C ILE A 69 -7.45 -8.49 -18.08
N LYS A 70 -7.05 -8.31 -16.82
CA LYS A 70 -6.10 -7.29 -16.39
C LYS A 70 -4.70 -7.62 -16.94
N THR A 71 -4.11 -6.72 -17.73
CA THR A 71 -2.81 -6.94 -18.41
C THR A 71 -1.67 -6.21 -17.72
N SER A 72 -1.94 -5.06 -17.11
CA SER A 72 -0.99 -4.35 -16.24
C SER A 72 -1.71 -3.46 -15.24
N ALA A 73 -1.02 -3.13 -14.15
CA ALA A 73 -1.51 -2.15 -13.20
C ALA A 73 -0.36 -1.39 -12.54
N THR A 74 -0.60 -0.13 -12.22
CA THR A 74 0.33 0.74 -11.50
C THR A 74 -0.41 1.45 -10.37
N LEU A 75 0.09 1.28 -9.15
CA LEU A 75 -0.27 2.12 -8.02
C LEU A 75 0.69 3.31 -7.96
N SER A 76 0.17 4.54 -8.00
CA SER A 76 0.97 5.75 -7.86
C SER A 76 0.63 6.44 -6.54
N ILE A 77 1.65 6.74 -5.73
CA ILE A 77 1.50 7.47 -4.47
C ILE A 77 2.22 8.81 -4.56
N ASP A 78 1.50 9.92 -4.42
CA ASP A 78 2.12 11.25 -4.40
C ASP A 78 2.93 11.46 -3.13
N GLY A 79 4.21 11.80 -3.27
CA GLY A 79 5.11 11.94 -2.14
C GLY A 79 4.85 13.21 -1.34
N ALA A 80 4.90 13.10 -0.01
CA ALA A 80 4.72 14.24 0.90
C ALA A 80 5.98 14.53 1.74
N GLY A 81 6.77 13.50 2.05
CA GLY A 81 7.98 13.68 2.85
C GLY A 81 8.68 12.37 3.20
N LYS A 82 9.90 12.49 3.69
CA LYS A 82 10.70 11.38 4.20
C LYS A 82 11.71 11.86 5.24
N VAL A 83 11.97 11.04 6.25
CA VAL A 83 12.94 11.29 7.32
C VAL A 83 13.64 9.99 7.67
N ASP A 84 14.95 10.03 7.92
CA ASP A 84 15.73 8.87 8.40
C ASP A 84 16.68 9.27 9.53
N ASN A 85 16.11 9.54 10.71
CA ASN A 85 16.90 9.83 11.91
C ASN A 85 17.35 8.56 12.65
N LEU A 86 16.87 7.37 12.24
CA LEU A 86 17.37 6.08 12.77
C LEU A 86 18.58 5.58 11.98
N SER A 87 18.89 6.20 10.84
CA SER A 87 19.94 5.75 9.91
C SER A 87 19.74 4.29 9.49
N ILE A 88 18.50 3.91 9.22
CA ILE A 88 18.14 2.53 8.87
C ILE A 88 18.41 2.26 7.40
N SER A 89 19.25 1.26 7.13
CA SER A 89 19.56 0.85 5.77
C SER A 89 19.79 -0.66 5.69
N PRO A 90 19.17 -1.38 4.74
CA PRO A 90 18.29 -0.85 3.68
C PRO A 90 16.89 -0.50 4.20
N PHE A 91 16.25 0.53 3.63
CA PHE A 91 14.86 0.89 3.91
C PHE A 91 14.14 1.11 2.58
N SER A 92 13.11 0.30 2.30
CA SER A 92 12.39 0.32 1.02
C SER A 92 10.97 -0.16 1.17
N LEU A 93 10.05 0.49 0.45
CA LEU A 93 8.63 0.15 0.45
C LEU A 93 8.29 -0.76 -0.73
N ASN A 94 7.39 -1.70 -0.48
CA ASN A 94 6.69 -2.46 -1.52
C ASN A 94 5.21 -2.51 -1.15
N ILE A 95 4.40 -2.96 -2.10
CA ILE A 95 2.96 -3.10 -1.99
C ILE A 95 2.62 -4.55 -1.65
N TYR A 96 1.59 -4.71 -0.82
CA TYR A 96 1.10 -5.97 -0.30
C TYR A 96 -0.43 -5.94 -0.25
N SER A 97 -1.05 -7.09 -0.04
CA SER A 97 -2.47 -7.12 0.31
C SER A 97 -2.72 -6.47 1.66
N SER A 98 -3.92 -5.90 1.80
CA SER A 98 -4.52 -5.56 3.10
C SER A 98 -5.89 -6.22 3.19
N ASN A 99 -6.42 -6.37 4.41
CA ASN A 99 -7.79 -6.85 4.59
C ASN A 99 -8.48 -6.17 5.77
N PRO A 100 -8.62 -4.82 5.74
CA PRO A 100 -9.41 -4.12 6.73
C PRO A 100 -10.85 -4.62 6.75
N ALA A 101 -11.45 -4.61 7.93
CA ALA A 101 -12.83 -5.08 8.16
C ALA A 101 -13.87 -4.22 7.41
N SER A 102 -13.59 -2.93 7.25
CA SER A 102 -14.41 -1.97 6.54
C SER A 102 -13.68 -1.44 5.31
N ASN A 103 -14.44 -0.97 4.32
CA ASN A 103 -13.90 -0.30 3.14
C ASN A 103 -13.88 1.23 3.29
N ILE A 104 -14.47 1.77 4.35
CA ILE A 104 -14.72 3.22 4.52
C ILE A 104 -14.26 3.77 5.87
N VAL A 105 -13.78 2.91 6.77
CA VAL A 105 -13.26 3.28 8.09
C VAL A 105 -12.11 2.33 8.41
N LEU A 106 -10.99 2.86 8.90
CA LEU A 106 -9.90 2.04 9.44
C LEU A 106 -10.03 1.87 10.95
N GLU A 107 -9.74 0.67 11.44
CA GLU A 107 -9.71 0.36 12.86
C GLU A 107 -8.35 -0.22 13.27
N ALA A 108 -7.99 -0.09 14.55
CA ALA A 108 -6.70 -0.55 15.05
C ALA A 108 -6.44 -2.05 14.77
N ALA A 109 -7.49 -2.87 14.77
CA ALA A 109 -7.40 -4.30 14.46
C ALA A 109 -6.88 -4.59 13.03
N ASP A 110 -7.02 -3.64 12.11
CA ASP A 110 -6.60 -3.80 10.71
C ASP A 110 -5.07 -3.87 10.58
N TYR A 111 -4.31 -3.45 11.60
CA TYR A 111 -2.83 -3.48 11.64
C TYR A 111 -2.22 -4.84 11.31
N ILE A 112 -2.87 -5.94 11.72
CA ILE A 112 -2.38 -7.31 11.51
C ILE A 112 -2.91 -7.95 10.22
N THR A 113 -3.69 -7.22 9.42
CA THR A 113 -4.37 -7.77 8.23
C THR A 113 -3.54 -7.69 6.95
N LEU A 114 -2.37 -7.04 7.00
CA LEU A 114 -1.50 -6.91 5.84
C LEU A 114 -0.74 -8.21 5.54
N GLY A 115 -0.68 -8.54 4.24
CA GLY A 115 0.03 -9.70 3.73
C GLY A 115 1.56 -9.55 3.77
N ALA A 116 2.23 -10.55 3.22
CA ALA A 116 3.70 -10.63 3.11
C ALA A 116 4.20 -11.00 1.70
N GLU A 117 3.29 -11.30 0.76
CA GLU A 117 3.64 -11.52 -0.65
C GLU A 117 3.76 -10.16 -1.36
N ALA A 118 4.93 -9.89 -1.94
CA ALA A 118 5.22 -8.64 -2.60
C ALA A 118 4.46 -8.51 -3.93
N PHE A 119 3.78 -7.38 -4.12
CA PHE A 119 3.02 -7.06 -5.32
C PHE A 119 3.80 -6.27 -6.37
N CYS A 120 5.06 -5.90 -6.09
CA CYS A 120 5.98 -5.33 -7.08
C CYS A 120 7.31 -6.08 -7.07
N ASP A 121 7.91 -6.26 -8.24
CA ASP A 121 9.24 -6.88 -8.35
C ASP A 121 10.36 -5.90 -7.98
N THR A 122 10.09 -4.60 -8.10
CA THR A 122 11.03 -3.52 -7.75
C THR A 122 10.43 -2.64 -6.66
N PRO A 123 10.89 -2.73 -5.40
CA PRO A 123 10.48 -1.83 -4.34
C PRO A 123 11.09 -0.43 -4.53
N ILE A 124 10.44 0.59 -3.98
CA ILE A 124 10.96 1.96 -3.97
C ILE A 124 11.79 2.16 -2.71
N THR A 125 13.07 2.49 -2.87
CA THR A 125 13.97 2.76 -1.74
C THR A 125 13.69 4.12 -1.11
N TYR A 126 14.05 4.29 0.16
CA TYR A 126 14.02 5.60 0.83
C TYR A 126 14.76 6.68 0.04
N ALA A 127 15.92 6.36 -0.52
CA ALA A 127 16.68 7.29 -1.34
C ALA A 127 15.91 7.71 -2.60
N ALA A 128 15.24 6.76 -3.26
CA ALA A 128 14.50 6.97 -4.50
C ALA A 128 13.10 7.58 -4.31
N TRP A 129 12.55 7.57 -3.09
CA TRP A 129 11.25 8.17 -2.81
C TRP A 129 11.22 9.65 -3.19
N ASP A 130 10.39 10.02 -4.16
CA ASP A 130 10.16 11.41 -4.55
C ASP A 130 9.18 12.05 -3.56
N THR A 131 9.46 13.26 -3.10
CA THR A 131 8.62 14.01 -2.16
C THR A 131 7.86 15.16 -2.82
N ALA A 132 7.96 15.29 -4.14
CA ALA A 132 7.33 16.34 -4.94
C ALA A 132 6.56 15.79 -6.15
N ASP A 133 6.54 14.47 -6.35
CA ASP A 133 5.83 13.80 -7.43
C ASP A 133 5.38 12.38 -7.01
N TYR A 134 4.68 11.72 -7.92
CA TYR A 134 4.22 10.35 -7.78
C TYR A 134 5.35 9.33 -7.79
N ASN A 135 5.25 8.40 -6.85
CA ASN A 135 6.06 7.20 -6.72
C ASN A 135 5.27 6.02 -7.32
N ASP A 136 5.73 5.53 -8.47
CA ASP A 136 5.03 4.50 -9.25
C ASP A 136 5.45 3.08 -8.87
N PHE A 137 4.50 2.32 -8.35
CA PHE A 137 4.58 0.91 -8.05
C PHE A 137 3.94 0.09 -9.18
N VAL A 138 4.77 -0.41 -10.10
CA VAL A 138 4.31 -1.33 -11.15
C VAL A 138 3.99 -2.69 -10.52
N LEU A 139 2.73 -3.12 -10.62
CA LEU A 139 2.28 -4.36 -10.02
C LEU A 139 2.73 -5.57 -10.86
N ASN A 140 3.24 -6.59 -10.18
CA ASN A 140 3.57 -7.89 -10.76
C ASN A 140 2.32 -8.77 -10.88
N ALA A 141 2.49 -10.03 -11.30
CA ALA A 141 1.38 -10.95 -11.51
C ALA A 141 0.51 -11.17 -10.24
N ALA A 142 1.12 -11.23 -9.05
CA ALA A 142 0.40 -11.37 -7.79
C ALA A 142 -0.41 -10.11 -7.46
N GLY A 143 0.20 -8.92 -7.64
CA GLY A 143 -0.49 -7.65 -7.46
C GLY A 143 -1.65 -7.44 -8.43
N ILE A 144 -1.47 -7.81 -9.70
CA ILE A 144 -2.54 -7.76 -10.72
C ILE A 144 -3.68 -8.71 -10.34
N ALA A 145 -3.36 -9.93 -9.88
CA ALA A 145 -4.37 -10.91 -9.45
C ALA A 145 -5.18 -10.43 -8.23
N ALA A 146 -4.59 -9.61 -7.36
CA ALA A 146 -5.24 -9.05 -6.17
C ALA A 146 -6.27 -7.94 -6.48
N ILE A 147 -6.27 -7.37 -7.70
CA ILE A 147 -7.24 -6.34 -8.10
C ILE A 147 -8.62 -6.96 -8.29
N SER A 148 -9.58 -6.48 -7.49
CA SER A 148 -10.98 -6.89 -7.54
C SER A 148 -11.68 -6.33 -8.78
N THR A 149 -12.44 -7.16 -9.49
CA THR A 149 -13.33 -6.72 -10.59
C THR A 149 -14.76 -6.43 -10.11
N ILE A 150 -15.11 -6.83 -8.89
CA ILE A 150 -16.50 -6.80 -8.39
C ILE A 150 -16.70 -5.88 -7.18
N GLY A 151 -15.66 -5.15 -6.77
CA GLY A 151 -15.69 -4.38 -5.54
C GLY A 151 -14.38 -3.63 -5.29
N VAL A 152 -14.02 -3.51 -4.02
CA VAL A 152 -12.88 -2.72 -3.59
C VAL A 152 -11.59 -3.54 -3.67
N THR A 153 -10.57 -2.98 -4.32
CA THR A 153 -9.19 -3.48 -4.28
C THR A 153 -8.51 -2.97 -3.00
N LYS A 154 -7.94 -3.89 -2.22
CA LYS A 154 -7.37 -3.62 -0.89
C LYS A 154 -5.85 -3.78 -0.91
N LEU A 155 -5.13 -2.67 -0.87
CA LEU A 155 -3.67 -2.63 -0.87
C LEU A 155 -3.15 -2.06 0.46
N GLY A 156 -1.89 -2.35 0.75
CA GLY A 156 -1.14 -1.72 1.82
C GLY A 156 0.34 -1.66 1.45
N ALA A 157 1.11 -0.85 2.15
CA ALA A 157 2.56 -0.82 1.95
C ALA A 157 3.29 -1.29 3.21
N ARG A 158 4.38 -2.02 3.00
CA ARG A 158 5.26 -2.46 4.08
C ARG A 158 6.71 -2.28 3.70
N ASP A 159 7.54 -2.12 4.71
CA ASP A 159 8.98 -2.13 4.51
C ASP A 159 9.46 -3.56 4.24
N THR A 160 10.29 -3.71 3.20
CA THR A 160 10.67 -5.01 2.67
C THR A 160 11.74 -5.72 3.50
N TYR A 161 12.48 -4.99 4.34
CA TYR A 161 13.66 -5.53 5.01
C TYR A 161 13.50 -5.71 6.52
N TYR A 162 12.84 -4.80 7.22
CA TYR A 162 12.61 -4.85 8.66
C TYR A 162 11.20 -5.37 8.98
N ASP A 163 10.17 -4.81 8.34
CA ASP A 163 8.77 -5.11 8.70
C ASP A 163 8.33 -6.49 8.22
N VAL A 164 8.41 -6.75 6.91
CA VAL A 164 7.93 -8.01 6.32
C VAL A 164 8.68 -9.23 6.89
N PRO A 165 10.02 -9.31 6.82
CA PRO A 165 10.77 -10.48 7.32
C PRO A 165 11.04 -10.42 8.83
N ASN A 166 10.58 -9.39 9.55
CA ASN A 166 10.79 -9.20 10.99
C ASN A 166 12.29 -9.08 11.37
N ASN A 167 13.11 -8.45 10.53
CA ASN A 167 14.48 -8.10 10.93
C ASN A 167 14.42 -6.86 11.83
N SER A 168 14.99 -6.94 13.03
CA SER A 168 15.09 -5.74 13.88
C SER A 168 16.03 -4.73 13.22
N PRO A 169 15.63 -3.46 13.08
CA PRO A 169 16.61 -2.43 12.80
C PRO A 169 17.64 -2.34 13.93
N GLY A 170 18.77 -1.70 13.64
CA GLY A 170 19.82 -1.44 14.62
C GLY A 170 19.30 -0.64 15.82
N VAL A 171 20.07 -0.66 16.90
CA VAL A 171 19.70 0.02 18.15
C VAL A 171 19.44 1.52 17.89
N PRO A 172 18.26 2.06 18.25
CA PRO A 172 17.97 3.48 18.11
C PRO A 172 18.91 4.34 18.98
N SER A 173 19.53 5.37 18.40
CA SER A 173 20.32 6.35 19.15
C SER A 173 19.44 7.53 19.58
N GLY A 174 18.61 7.35 20.62
CA GLY A 174 17.70 8.40 21.10
C GLY A 174 16.25 8.22 20.66
N ASN A 175 15.40 9.14 21.13
CA ASN A 175 14.01 9.26 20.67
C ASN A 175 14.03 9.76 19.22
N THR A 176 14.01 8.82 18.28
CA THR A 176 14.23 9.07 16.85
C THR A 176 13.25 8.25 16.02
N TYR A 177 13.01 8.69 14.79
CA TYR A 177 12.09 8.03 13.89
C TYR A 177 12.62 8.03 12.46
N SER A 178 12.10 7.12 11.66
CA SER A 178 12.29 7.11 10.21
C SER A 178 10.96 6.83 9.55
N ASN A 179 10.70 7.55 8.46
CA ASN A 179 9.42 7.49 7.78
C ASN A 179 9.52 7.79 6.30
N ILE A 180 8.49 7.32 5.60
CA ILE A 180 8.12 7.71 4.27
C ILE A 180 6.63 8.08 4.33
N ILE A 181 6.30 9.22 3.74
CA ILE A 181 4.97 9.82 3.78
C ILE A 181 4.53 10.10 2.34
N GLY A 182 3.33 9.63 2.02
CA GLY A 182 2.57 10.02 0.84
C GLY A 182 1.24 10.68 1.23
N HIS A 183 0.67 11.37 0.27
CA HIS A 183 -0.63 12.02 0.42
C HIS A 183 -1.78 11.01 0.39
N ALA A 184 -2.74 11.22 1.28
CA ALA A 184 -4.03 10.53 1.31
C ALA A 184 -5.00 11.11 0.27
N ALA A 185 -6.08 10.40 -0.07
CA ALA A 185 -7.11 10.90 -0.98
C ALA A 185 -7.85 12.14 -0.43
N ASP A 186 -7.80 12.39 0.88
CA ASP A 186 -8.33 13.58 1.52
C ASP A 186 -7.49 14.84 1.30
N THR A 187 -6.28 14.71 0.72
CA THR A 187 -5.34 15.80 0.40
C THR A 187 -5.86 16.78 -0.68
N GLY A 188 -6.96 16.45 -1.37
CA GLY A 188 -7.51 17.23 -2.48
C GLY A 188 -7.12 16.69 -3.86
N SER A 189 -7.64 17.31 -4.92
CA SER A 189 -7.76 16.68 -6.26
C SER A 189 -6.46 16.45 -7.05
N GLY A 190 -5.31 16.98 -6.62
CA GLY A 190 -4.03 16.85 -7.34
C GLY A 190 -3.08 15.75 -6.82
N SER A 191 -3.27 15.32 -5.58
CA SER A 191 -2.28 14.52 -4.83
C SER A 191 -2.82 13.17 -4.36
N LYS A 192 -4.00 12.78 -4.86
CA LYS A 192 -4.62 11.52 -4.46
C LYS A 192 -3.82 10.33 -4.98
N PRO A 193 -3.71 9.23 -4.22
CA PRO A 193 -3.26 7.95 -4.75
C PRO A 193 -4.07 7.55 -5.99
N LYS A 194 -3.43 6.88 -6.94
CA LYS A 194 -4.07 6.41 -8.19
C LYS A 194 -3.79 4.94 -8.39
N LEU A 195 -4.78 4.19 -8.85
CA LEU A 195 -4.59 2.81 -9.30
C LEU A 195 -5.01 2.72 -10.76
N VAL A 196 -4.02 2.77 -11.64
CA VAL A 196 -4.27 2.63 -13.08
C VAL A 196 -4.27 1.15 -13.44
N VAL A 197 -5.37 0.67 -14.00
CA VAL A 197 -5.51 -0.73 -14.47
C VAL A 197 -5.74 -0.73 -15.98
N ILE A 198 -4.86 -1.41 -16.73
CA ILE A 198 -5.06 -1.72 -18.14
C ILE A 198 -5.63 -3.13 -18.24
N TYR A 199 -6.70 -3.27 -19.01
CA TYR A 199 -7.38 -4.55 -19.18
C TYR A 199 -7.85 -4.74 -20.62
N GLU A 200 -8.10 -6.00 -20.96
CA GLU A 200 -8.71 -6.41 -22.21
C GLU A 200 -10.02 -7.16 -21.93
N LEU A 201 -10.99 -7.05 -22.82
CA LEU A 201 -12.21 -7.85 -22.80
C LEU A 201 -12.12 -8.99 -23.80
N ALA A 202 -12.53 -10.17 -23.36
CA ALA A 202 -12.76 -11.29 -24.26
C ALA A 202 -14.04 -11.01 -25.06
N VAL A 203 -13.92 -10.72 -26.35
CA VAL A 203 -15.11 -10.56 -27.20
C VAL A 203 -15.70 -11.95 -27.44
N GLY A 204 -16.87 -12.22 -26.84
CA GLY A 204 -17.65 -13.43 -27.09
C GLY A 204 -18.00 -13.57 -28.57
N LEU A 205 -17.71 -14.74 -29.14
CA LEU A 205 -18.04 -15.11 -30.52
C LEU A 205 -19.55 -15.39 -30.65
N GLU A 206 -20.39 -14.37 -30.55
CA GLU A 206 -21.83 -14.54 -30.78
C GLU A 206 -22.23 -14.18 -32.22
N ASN A 207 -21.89 -15.09 -33.15
CA ASN A 207 -22.81 -15.73 -34.11
C ASN A 207 -22.12 -16.24 -35.39
N LYS A 208 -22.23 -17.56 -35.56
CA LYS A 208 -22.19 -18.44 -36.76
C LYS A 208 -21.49 -17.94 -38.04
N SER A 209 -20.55 -18.78 -38.48
CA SER A 209 -20.05 -18.96 -39.86
C SER A 209 -19.38 -17.76 -40.51
N ALA A 210 -18.18 -17.42 -40.04
CA ALA A 210 -17.03 -17.14 -40.88
C ALA A 210 -15.81 -16.93 -39.99
N ASN A 211 -14.65 -17.42 -40.43
CA ASN A 211 -13.31 -17.11 -39.90
C ASN A 211 -13.23 -15.68 -39.33
N MET A 212 -13.19 -15.52 -38.01
CA MET A 212 -12.75 -14.27 -37.38
C MET A 212 -11.85 -14.56 -36.19
N ALA A 213 -10.66 -13.98 -36.24
CA ALA A 213 -9.75 -13.90 -35.11
C ALA A 213 -10.45 -13.19 -33.95
N ALA A 214 -10.31 -13.72 -32.74
CA ALA A 214 -10.74 -13.04 -31.52
C ALA A 214 -10.12 -11.63 -31.49
N LYS A 215 -10.95 -10.60 -31.28
CA LYS A 215 -10.50 -9.21 -31.16
C LYS A 215 -10.59 -8.82 -29.69
N MET A 216 -9.47 -8.43 -29.08
CA MET A 216 -9.45 -7.88 -27.72
C MET A 216 -9.79 -6.39 -27.77
N ILE A 217 -10.60 -5.89 -26.84
CA ILE A 217 -10.86 -4.45 -26.66
C ILE A 217 -10.11 -4.00 -25.41
N ALA A 218 -9.20 -3.03 -25.56
CA ALA A 218 -8.44 -2.47 -24.44
C ALA A 218 -9.24 -1.38 -23.71
N GLY A 219 -9.20 -1.41 -22.37
CA GLY A 219 -9.79 -0.40 -21.49
C GLY A 219 -8.80 0.08 -20.41
N LYS A 220 -9.13 1.21 -19.76
CA LYS A 220 -8.34 1.82 -18.69
C LYS A 220 -9.26 2.31 -17.57
N LEU A 221 -8.99 1.89 -16.33
CA LEU A 221 -9.55 2.51 -15.12
C LEU A 221 -8.43 3.34 -14.45
N ILE A 222 -8.77 4.49 -13.86
CA ILE A 222 -7.87 5.40 -13.14
C ILE A 222 -8.42 5.59 -11.73
#